data_AF-A0A1I1WX93-F1
#
_entry.id   AF-A0A1I1WX93-F1
#
_cell.length_a   1.000
_cell.length_b   1.000
_cell.length_c   1.000
_cell.angle_alpha   90.00
_cell.angle_beta   90.00
_cell.angle_gamma   90.00
#
_symmetry.space_group_name_H-M   'P 1'
#
loop_
_entity.id
_entity.type
_entity.pdbx_description
1 polymer ?
#
loop_
_entity_poly.entity_id
_entity_poly.type
_entity_poly.pdbx_seq_one_letter_code
_entity_poly.pdbx_strand_id
1 'polypeptide(L)'
;MIATSAQDLLDGELNVPIDVDENGLVVVTGTDAMPCMSSASYVWTGANFDGYNSDPDCDGWNSVEPGTQARIGDLTATGPEWSAQPTCTLSCAEELRIYCIEKAP
;
A
#
# COMPACT_ATOMS: atom_id res chain seq x y z
N MET A 1 6.18 13.53 -11.78
CA MET A 1 5.31 13.99 -10.67
C MET A 1 4.31 12.87 -10.45
N ILE A 2 4.22 12.35 -9.22
CA ILE A 2 3.39 11.18 -8.88
C ILE A 2 1.94 11.62 -8.68
N ALA A 3 1.74 12.55 -7.76
CA ALA A 3 0.48 13.18 -7.45
C ALA A 3 0.59 14.70 -7.64
N THR A 4 -0.51 15.35 -7.99
CA THR A 4 -0.65 16.82 -8.05
C THR A 4 -1.17 17.41 -6.75
N SER A 5 -1.78 16.60 -5.90
CA SER A 5 -2.25 16.98 -4.57
C SER A 5 -2.12 15.85 -3.56
N ALA A 6 -2.25 16.16 -2.27
CA ALA A 6 -2.31 15.10 -1.24
C ALA A 6 -3.58 14.25 -1.36
N GLN A 7 -4.65 14.80 -1.96
CA GLN A 7 -5.91 14.11 -2.16
C GLN A 7 -5.74 12.95 -3.16
N ASP A 8 -4.94 13.16 -4.21
CA ASP A 8 -4.62 12.13 -5.22
C ASP A 8 -3.97 10.87 -4.60
N LEU A 9 -3.26 11.02 -3.48
CA LEU A 9 -2.66 9.89 -2.74
C LEU A 9 -3.70 9.09 -1.93
N LEU A 10 -4.83 9.71 -1.59
CA LEU A 10 -5.88 9.14 -0.76
C LEU A 10 -6.97 8.48 -1.59
N ASP A 11 -7.44 9.15 -2.65
CA ASP A 11 -8.45 8.61 -3.57
C ASP A 11 -7.86 7.84 -4.75
N GLY A 12 -6.54 7.80 -4.87
CA GLY A 12 -5.84 7.02 -5.89
C GLY A 12 -5.99 7.60 -7.29
N GLU A 13 -5.91 8.92 -7.44
CA GLU A 13 -5.77 9.60 -8.74
C GLU A 13 -4.29 9.85 -9.08
N LEU A 14 -3.45 8.82 -9.03
CA LEU A 14 -2.01 8.96 -9.31
C LEU A 14 -1.74 9.10 -10.81
N ASN A 15 -0.81 9.97 -11.18
CA ASN A 15 -0.37 10.11 -12.58
C ASN A 15 0.56 8.97 -13.01
N VAL A 16 1.33 8.43 -12.07
CA VAL A 16 2.23 7.28 -12.24
C VAL A 16 2.26 6.47 -10.93
N PRO A 17 2.61 5.17 -10.97
CA PRO A 17 2.74 4.35 -9.77
C PRO A 17 3.82 4.87 -8.82
N ILE A 18 3.82 4.35 -7.60
CA ILE A 18 4.84 4.64 -6.58
C ILE A 18 5.74 3.42 -6.44
N ASP A 19 6.40 3.07 -7.54
CA ASP A 19 7.17 1.84 -7.72
C ASP A 19 8.68 2.05 -7.58
N VAL A 20 9.10 3.15 -6.93
CA VAL A 20 10.50 3.46 -6.64
C VAL A 20 10.74 3.60 -5.15
N ASP A 21 11.95 3.24 -4.70
CA ASP A 21 12.40 3.45 -3.34
C ASP A 21 12.94 4.88 -3.10
N GLU A 22 13.39 5.15 -1.87
CA GLU A 22 13.94 6.45 -1.48
C GLU A 22 15.23 6.85 -2.22
N ASN A 23 15.88 5.90 -2.89
CA ASN A 23 17.07 6.11 -3.71
C ASN A 23 16.72 6.30 -5.19
N GLY A 24 15.43 6.24 -5.55
CA GLY A 24 14.94 6.31 -6.92
C GLY A 24 15.16 5.02 -7.72
N LEU A 25 15.41 3.90 -7.05
CA LEU A 25 15.53 2.59 -7.70
C LEU A 25 14.14 1.95 -7.80
N VAL A 26 13.85 1.35 -8.96
CA VAL A 26 12.60 0.60 -9.16
C VAL A 26 12.56 -0.59 -8.21
N VAL A 27 11.45 -0.70 -7.47
CA VAL A 27 11.17 -1.83 -6.59
C VAL A 27 10.89 -3.07 -7.45
N VAL A 28 11.66 -4.12 -7.22
CA VAL A 28 11.42 -5.41 -7.89
C VAL A 28 10.12 -6.01 -7.34
N THR A 29 9.11 -6.09 -8.21
CA THR A 29 7.82 -6.69 -7.93
C THR A 29 7.83 -8.19 -8.19
N GLY A 30 6.96 -8.92 -7.50
CA GLY A 30 6.81 -10.36 -7.73
C GLY A 30 6.21 -10.62 -9.11
N THR A 31 6.67 -11.66 -9.80
CA THR A 31 6.10 -12.10 -11.09
C THR A 31 4.87 -12.99 -10.92
N ASP A 32 4.48 -13.27 -9.68
CA ASP A 32 3.38 -14.18 -9.41
C ASP A 32 2.05 -13.54 -9.81
N ALA A 33 1.42 -14.11 -10.83
CA ALA A 33 0.16 -13.62 -11.40
C ALA A 33 -1.04 -13.80 -10.45
N MET A 34 -0.84 -14.36 -9.25
CA MET A 34 -1.91 -14.64 -8.31
C MET A 34 -1.99 -13.53 -7.26
N PRO A 35 -3.10 -12.76 -7.22
CA PRO A 35 -3.30 -11.72 -6.23
C PRO A 35 -3.14 -12.26 -4.80
N CYS A 36 -2.65 -11.40 -3.90
CA CYS A 36 -2.49 -11.69 -2.48
C CYS A 36 -1.51 -12.84 -2.13
N MET A 37 -0.70 -13.35 -3.07
CA MET A 37 0.27 -14.41 -2.78
C MET A 37 1.72 -13.93 -2.67
N SER A 38 2.06 -12.79 -3.28
CA SER A 38 3.39 -12.22 -3.24
C SER A 38 3.36 -10.85 -2.58
N SER A 39 4.05 -10.71 -1.45
CA SER A 39 4.25 -9.47 -0.71
C SER A 39 5.05 -8.40 -1.47
N ALA A 40 5.81 -8.79 -2.50
CA ALA A 40 6.78 -7.91 -3.15
C ALA A 40 6.18 -6.68 -3.87
N SER A 41 4.91 -6.75 -4.28
CA SER A 41 4.21 -5.64 -4.95
C SER A 41 3.28 -4.86 -4.01
N TYR A 42 3.18 -5.27 -2.75
CA TYR A 42 2.22 -4.73 -1.82
C TYR A 42 2.87 -3.85 -0.76
N VAL A 43 2.05 -2.92 -0.27
CA VAL A 43 2.45 -1.93 0.73
C VAL A 43 1.47 -1.96 1.87
N TRP A 44 1.97 -1.77 3.10
CA TRP A 44 1.07 -1.57 4.22
C TRP A 44 0.44 -0.19 4.12
N THR A 45 -0.90 -0.13 4.15
CA THR A 45 -1.66 1.13 4.14
C THR A 45 -2.62 1.24 5.31
N GLY A 46 -3.23 0.12 5.75
CA GLY A 46 -4.27 0.13 6.80
C GLY A 46 -5.47 1.03 6.44
N ALA A 47 -5.63 1.34 5.16
CA ALA A 47 -6.58 2.32 4.66
C ALA A 47 -7.65 1.66 3.78
N ASN A 48 -8.77 2.36 3.59
CA ASN A 48 -9.75 2.09 2.56
C ASN A 48 -9.43 2.88 1.26
N PHE A 49 -10.27 2.72 0.24
CA PHE A 49 -10.09 3.33 -1.09
C PHE A 49 -10.08 4.86 -1.10
N ASP A 50 -10.64 5.47 -0.06
CA ASP A 50 -10.69 6.92 0.18
C ASP A 50 -9.54 7.40 1.09
N GLY A 51 -8.59 6.52 1.41
CA GLY A 51 -7.37 6.85 2.14
C GLY A 51 -7.56 7.06 3.65
N TYR A 52 -8.74 6.73 4.19
CA TYR A 52 -9.01 6.75 5.62
C TYR A 52 -8.66 5.41 6.25
N ASN A 53 -8.21 5.45 7.51
CA ASN A 53 -7.94 4.24 8.28
C ASN A 53 -9.18 3.35 8.34
N SER A 54 -9.00 2.04 8.13
CA SER A 54 -10.08 1.08 8.11
C SER A 54 -9.61 -0.30 8.53
N ASP A 55 -10.45 -0.99 9.30
CA ASP A 55 -10.20 -2.38 9.66
C ASP A 55 -10.22 -3.28 8.41
N PRO A 56 -9.36 -4.33 8.38
CA PRO A 56 -8.35 -4.64 9.40
C PRO A 56 -7.04 -3.83 9.20
N ASP A 57 -6.34 -3.50 10.29
CA ASP A 57 -5.13 -2.64 10.29
C ASP A 57 -4.01 -3.11 11.27
N CYS A 58 -3.93 -4.42 11.53
CA CYS A 58 -2.96 -4.99 12.48
C CYS A 58 -3.09 -4.47 13.91
N ASP A 59 -4.33 -4.36 14.42
CA ASP A 59 -4.65 -3.81 15.74
C ASP A 59 -4.09 -2.39 15.93
N GLY A 60 -4.32 -1.53 14.94
CA GLY A 60 -3.75 -0.19 14.88
C GLY A 60 -2.24 -0.19 14.76
N TRP A 61 -1.69 -1.07 13.90
CA TRP A 61 -0.25 -1.22 13.67
C TRP A 61 0.55 -1.70 14.88
N ASN A 62 -0.08 -2.43 15.81
CA ASN A 62 0.55 -2.93 17.04
C ASN A 62 0.70 -4.45 17.09
N SER A 63 0.18 -5.18 16.10
CA SER A 63 0.27 -6.64 16.03
C SER A 63 1.18 -7.10 14.89
N VAL A 64 1.92 -8.17 15.15
CA VAL A 64 2.63 -8.98 14.16
C VAL A 64 2.14 -10.44 14.19
N GLU A 65 1.02 -10.70 14.87
CA GLU A 65 0.49 -12.04 15.04
C GLU A 65 -0.02 -12.59 13.70
N PRO A 66 0.34 -13.83 13.32
CA PRO A 66 -0.04 -14.38 12.02
C PRO A 66 -1.55 -14.43 11.75
N GLY A 67 -2.36 -14.51 12.83
CA GLY A 67 -3.83 -14.52 12.76
C GLY A 67 -4.48 -13.13 12.62
N THR A 68 -3.72 -12.06 12.80
CA THR A 68 -4.16 -10.69 12.52
C THR A 68 -3.83 -10.32 11.09
N GLN A 69 -4.68 -9.51 10.48
CA GLN A 69 -4.55 -9.10 9.08
C GLN A 69 -4.55 -7.58 8.98
N ALA A 70 -4.10 -7.05 7.84
CA ALA A 70 -4.33 -5.67 7.47
C ALA A 70 -4.63 -5.49 5.98
N ARG A 71 -5.29 -4.37 5.68
CA ARG A 71 -5.43 -3.85 4.32
C ARG A 71 -4.09 -3.42 3.77
N ILE A 72 -3.93 -3.68 2.49
CA ILE A 72 -2.71 -3.43 1.73
C ILE A 72 -3.03 -2.62 0.48
N GLY A 73 -2.06 -1.83 0.04
CA GLY A 73 -2.05 -1.17 -1.25
C GLY A 73 -1.18 -1.91 -2.26
N ASP A 74 -1.29 -1.56 -3.54
CA ASP A 74 -0.42 -2.06 -4.62
C ASP A 74 0.43 -0.93 -5.20
N LEU A 75 1.75 -1.09 -5.10
CA LEU A 75 2.70 -0.06 -5.53
C LEU A 75 2.77 0.14 -7.04
N THR A 76 2.22 -0.80 -7.81
CA THR A 76 2.12 -0.73 -9.27
C THR A 76 0.83 -0.05 -9.74
N ALA A 77 -0.13 0.15 -8.84
CA ALA A 77 -1.40 0.76 -9.17
C ALA A 77 -1.28 2.29 -9.28
N THR A 78 -2.07 2.86 -10.19
CA THR A 78 -2.30 4.31 -10.27
C THR A 78 -3.67 4.71 -9.75
N GLY A 79 -4.55 3.73 -9.50
CA GLY A 79 -5.93 3.90 -9.05
C GLY A 79 -6.07 3.82 -7.52
N PRO A 80 -7.31 3.76 -7.01
CA PRO A 80 -7.63 3.53 -5.58
C PRO A 80 -6.97 2.28 -5.00
N GLU A 81 -6.60 1.32 -5.86
CA GLU A 81 -5.86 0.12 -5.50
C GLU A 81 -4.48 0.40 -4.89
N TRP A 82 -3.92 1.60 -5.10
CA TRP A 82 -2.73 2.07 -4.38
C TRP A 82 -2.98 2.15 -2.87
N SER A 83 -4.15 2.63 -2.44
CA SER A 83 -4.46 2.80 -1.02
C SER A 83 -5.08 1.54 -0.42
N ALA A 84 -5.88 0.79 -1.18
CA ALA A 84 -6.51 -0.44 -0.71
C ALA A 84 -6.77 -1.45 -1.82
N GLN A 85 -6.37 -2.70 -1.65
CA GLN A 85 -6.77 -3.80 -2.51
C GLN A 85 -8.17 -4.32 -2.15
N PRO A 86 -9.12 -4.46 -3.10
CA PRO A 86 -10.51 -4.85 -2.81
C PRO A 86 -10.63 -6.24 -2.22
N THR A 87 -9.76 -7.15 -2.67
CA THR A 87 -9.90 -8.59 -2.45
C THR A 87 -8.80 -9.18 -1.57
N CYS A 88 -7.84 -8.35 -1.13
CA CYS A 88 -6.66 -8.81 -0.43
C CYS A 88 -6.52 -8.13 0.92
N THR A 89 -6.26 -8.95 1.94
CA THR A 89 -5.61 -8.54 3.18
C THR A 89 -4.44 -9.49 3.38
N LEU A 90 -3.36 -9.02 3.99
CA LEU A 90 -2.21 -9.86 4.30
C LEU A 90 -2.08 -10.02 5.81
N SER A 91 -1.44 -11.12 6.21
CA SER A 91 -1.11 -11.36 7.61
C SER A 91 -0.16 -10.28 8.11
N CYS A 92 -0.37 -9.80 9.32
CA CYS A 92 0.52 -8.82 9.96
C CYS A 92 1.93 -9.36 10.26
N ALA A 93 2.12 -10.67 10.11
CA ALA A 93 3.44 -11.30 10.16
C ALA A 93 4.25 -11.12 8.86
N GLU A 94 3.62 -10.65 7.76
CA GLU A 94 4.30 -10.39 6.49
C GLU A 94 5.12 -9.09 6.54
N GLU A 95 6.29 -9.12 5.91
CA GLU A 95 7.11 -7.93 5.70
C GLU A 95 6.68 -7.24 4.40
N LEU A 96 6.03 -6.07 4.53
CA LEU A 96 5.69 -5.20 3.40
C LEU A 96 6.35 -3.83 3.57
N ARG A 97 6.36 -3.07 2.49
CA ARG A 97 6.89 -1.71 2.46
C ARG A 97 5.92 -0.73 3.11
N ILE A 98 6.48 0.34 3.67
CA ILE A 98 5.76 1.52 4.13
C ILE A 98 6.32 2.72 3.39
N TYR A 99 5.45 3.64 2.98
CA TYR A 99 5.84 4.88 2.34
C TYR A 99 5.71 6.05 3.31
N CYS A 100 6.71 6.93 3.30
CA CYS A 100 6.68 8.20 4.01
C CYS A 100 6.34 9.31 3.03
N ILE A 101 5.29 10.07 3.31
CA ILE A 101 4.86 11.21 2.48
C ILE A 101 5.33 12.50 3.15
N GLU A 102 6.06 13.34 2.41
CA GLU A 102 6.44 14.67 2.89
C GLU A 102 5.20 15.58 2.98
N LYS A 103 4.97 16.15 4.16
CA LYS A 103 3.94 17.15 4.37
C LYS A 103 4.56 18.54 4.22
N ALA A 104 4.02 19.34 3.29
CA ALA A 104 4.41 20.74 3.16
C ALA A 104 4.18 21.50 4.49
N PRO A 105 5.06 22.47 4.83
CA PRO A 105 5.00 23.21 6.09
C PRO A 105 3.72 24.05 6.28
#